data_AF-R0JD12-F1
#
_entry.id   AF-R0JD12-F1
#
_cell.length_a   1.000
_cell.length_b   1.000
_cell.length_c   1.000
_cell.angle_alpha   90.00
_cell.angle_beta   90.00
_cell.angle_gamma   90.00
#
_symmetry.space_group_name_H-M   'P 1'
#
loop_
_entity.id
_entity.type
_entity.pdbx_description
1 polymer ?
#
loop_
_entity_poly.entity_id
_entity_poly.type
_entity_poly.pdbx_seq_one_letter_code
_entity_poly.pdbx_strand_id
1 'polypeptide(L)'
;YGGAYSGFGGADGEKARQLDQRFHLLKLPIARAAMAVGGSLTVFSCLLILFGVLRVPWHFPAWLLLECTLDAVVGIGLVPALYYFFHHLLEVYNSSVCKEREQLYQSKGYQGFRCSLHGAEIAAGLLGCTAVMAYLLSAGLAVKGYRTVRKLKQKPVQVYE
;
A
#
# COMPACT_ATOMS: atom_id res chain seq x y z
N TYR A 1 4.21 3.47 26.85
CA TYR A 1 2.86 3.43 27.43
C TYR A 1 2.74 4.60 28.40
N GLY A 2 1.86 5.57 28.13
CA GLY A 2 1.81 6.87 28.81
C GLY A 2 1.43 6.75 30.29
N GLY A 3 2.34 7.20 31.16
CA GLY A 3 2.17 7.18 32.61
C GLY A 3 1.83 8.54 33.21
N ALA A 4 1.32 8.48 34.44
CA ALA A 4 1.02 9.54 35.42
C ALA A 4 -0.23 10.41 35.25
N TYR A 5 -0.68 10.73 34.04
CA TYR A 5 -1.88 11.57 33.80
C TYR A 5 -2.91 10.94 32.86
N SER A 6 -2.99 9.61 32.83
CA SER A 6 -3.92 8.88 31.96
C SER A 6 -5.38 8.89 32.46
N GLY A 7 -5.64 9.32 33.71
CA GLY A 7 -6.96 9.13 34.35
C GLY A 7 -7.34 7.65 34.55
N PHE A 8 -6.42 6.73 34.26
CA PHE A 8 -6.59 5.28 34.33
C PHE A 8 -5.73 4.71 35.45
N GLY A 9 -6.37 4.15 36.47
CA GLY A 9 -5.75 3.45 37.59
C GLY A 9 -6.63 2.29 38.06
N GLY A 10 -6.04 1.32 38.77
CA GLY A 10 -6.76 0.12 39.24
C GLY A 10 -7.44 -0.65 38.09
N ALA A 11 -8.67 -1.08 38.32
CA ALA A 11 -9.44 -1.90 37.37
C ALA A 11 -9.64 -1.22 36.00
N ASP A 12 -9.83 0.11 35.95
CA ASP A 12 -9.98 0.85 34.69
C ASP A 12 -8.70 0.80 33.85
N GLY A 13 -7.53 0.84 34.50
CA GLY A 13 -6.24 0.74 33.84
C GLY A 13 -5.96 -0.66 33.28
N GLU A 14 -6.32 -1.71 34.02
CA GLU A 14 -6.24 -3.09 33.53
C GLU A 14 -7.17 -3.31 32.34
N LYS A 15 -8.40 -2.78 32.41
CA LYS A 15 -9.36 -2.85 31.30
C LYS A 15 -8.85 -2.10 30.06
N ALA A 16 -8.30 -0.91 30.22
CA ALA A 16 -7.71 -0.15 29.11
C ALA A 16 -6.58 -0.92 28.44
N ARG A 17 -5.66 -1.50 29.23
CA ARG A 17 -4.56 -2.32 28.72
C ARG A 17 -5.06 -3.56 27.96
N GLN A 18 -6.06 -4.25 28.49
CA GLN A 18 -6.64 -5.43 27.85
C GLN A 18 -7.32 -5.09 26.52
N LEU A 19 -8.08 -4.00 26.47
CA LEU A 19 -8.74 -3.53 25.25
C LEU A 19 -7.73 -3.06 24.19
N ASP A 20 -6.70 -2.31 24.58
CA ASP A 20 -5.63 -1.90 23.68
C ASP A 20 -4.90 -3.11 23.08
N GLN A 21 -4.58 -4.12 23.89
CA GLN A 21 -3.90 -5.32 23.42
C GLN A 21 -4.77 -6.12 22.45
N ARG A 22 -6.06 -6.29 22.75
CA ARG A 22 -7.02 -6.96 21.84
C ARG A 22 -7.19 -6.21 20.54
N PHE A 23 -7.34 -4.89 20.60
CA PHE A 23 -7.47 -4.04 19.41
C PHE A 23 -6.20 -4.06 18.55
N HIS A 24 -5.03 -4.05 19.19
CA HIS A 24 -3.75 -4.20 18.49
C HIS A 24 -3.68 -5.55 17.76
N LEU A 25 -4.04 -6.65 18.43
CA LEU A 25 -4.04 -7.98 17.80
C LEU A 25 -5.00 -8.08 16.62
N LEU A 26 -6.16 -7.41 16.68
CA LEU A 26 -7.11 -7.33 15.57
C LEU A 26 -6.53 -6.58 14.35
N LYS A 27 -5.78 -5.49 14.58
CA LYS A 27 -5.15 -4.69 13.50
C LYS A 27 -3.87 -5.29 12.95
N LEU A 28 -3.13 -6.03 13.77
CA LEU A 28 -1.81 -6.55 13.46
C LEU A 28 -1.69 -7.30 12.11
N PRO A 29 -2.60 -8.23 11.74
CA PRO A 29 -2.46 -8.96 10.47
C PRO A 29 -2.54 -8.03 9.27
N ILE A 30 -3.50 -7.10 9.27
CA ILE A 30 -3.72 -6.14 8.18
C ILE A 30 -2.52 -5.20 8.07
N ALA A 31 -2.04 -4.69 9.20
CA ALA A 31 -0.86 -3.82 9.24
C ALA A 31 0.39 -4.53 8.70
N ARG A 32 0.63 -5.79 9.09
CA ARG A 32 1.76 -6.59 8.58
C ARG A 32 1.65 -6.85 7.09
N ALA A 33 0.46 -7.21 6.61
CA ALA A 33 0.21 -7.42 5.19
C ALA A 33 0.47 -6.14 4.39
N ALA A 34 -0.07 -5.00 4.83
CA ALA A 34 0.14 -3.70 4.18
C ALA A 34 1.62 -3.30 4.14
N MET A 35 2.36 -3.49 5.23
CA MET A 35 3.80 -3.23 5.26
C MET A 35 4.58 -4.14 4.33
N ALA A 36 4.28 -5.44 4.32
CA ALA A 36 4.95 -6.41 3.45
C ALA A 36 4.71 -6.12 1.97
N VAL A 37 3.44 -5.92 1.59
CA VAL A 37 3.06 -5.58 0.21
C VAL A 37 3.67 -4.25 -0.20
N GLY A 38 3.49 -3.20 0.61
CA GLY A 38 4.04 -1.88 0.32
C GLY A 38 5.57 -1.89 0.14
N GLY A 39 6.29 -2.54 1.07
CA GLY A 39 7.74 -2.69 0.97
C GLY A 39 8.17 -3.49 -0.26
N SER A 40 7.46 -4.57 -0.60
CA SER A 40 7.74 -5.36 -1.81
C SER A 40 7.56 -4.54 -3.09
N LEU A 41 6.51 -3.71 -3.16
CA LEU A 41 6.25 -2.82 -4.29
C LEU A 41 7.30 -1.71 -4.41
N THR A 42 7.78 -1.19 -3.28
CA THR A 42 8.90 -0.22 -3.29
C THR A 42 10.16 -0.85 -3.85
N VAL A 43 10.54 -2.04 -3.37
CA VAL A 43 11.72 -2.76 -3.89
C VAL A 43 11.57 -3.05 -5.39
N PHE A 44 10.38 -3.53 -5.81
CA PHE A 44 10.07 -3.76 -7.21
C PHE A 44 10.23 -2.48 -8.07
N SER A 45 9.67 -1.36 -7.63
CA SER A 45 9.82 -0.07 -8.30
C SER A 45 11.28 0.37 -8.41
N CYS A 46 12.07 0.21 -7.35
CA CYS A 46 13.50 0.53 -7.37
C CYS A 46 14.26 -0.32 -8.40
N LEU A 47 13.94 -1.60 -8.54
CA LEU A 47 14.55 -2.49 -9.54
C LEU A 47 14.21 -2.05 -10.96
N LEU A 48 12.94 -1.69 -11.24
CA LEU A 48 12.56 -1.17 -12.56
C LEU A 48 13.32 0.11 -12.91
N ILE A 49 13.42 1.05 -11.96
CA ILE A 49 14.21 2.28 -12.15
C ILE A 49 15.67 1.95 -12.44
N LEU A 50 16.27 1.03 -11.69
CA LEU A 50 17.66 0.60 -11.91
C LEU A 50 17.87 0.03 -13.32
N PHE A 51 16.98 -0.84 -13.80
CA PHE A 51 17.06 -1.40 -15.15
C PHE A 51 16.89 -0.34 -16.25
N GLY A 52 16.03 0.66 -16.00
CA GLY A 52 15.90 1.84 -16.87
C GLY A 52 17.18 2.66 -16.95
N VAL A 53 17.81 2.95 -15.81
CA VAL A 53 19.09 3.68 -15.73
C VAL A 53 20.22 2.93 -16.45
N LEU A 54 20.27 1.61 -16.30
CA LEU A 54 21.22 0.73 -16.99
C LEU A 54 20.93 0.56 -18.49
N ARG A 55 19.89 1.21 -19.02
CA ARG A 55 19.47 1.16 -20.43
C ARG A 55 19.23 -0.27 -20.95
N VAL A 56 18.86 -1.21 -20.07
CA VAL A 56 18.47 -2.58 -20.44
C VAL A 56 17.44 -2.61 -21.58
N PRO A 57 16.40 -1.73 -21.61
CA PRO A 57 15.41 -1.72 -22.69
C PRO A 57 15.97 -1.46 -24.09
N TRP A 58 17.12 -0.77 -24.19
CA TRP A 58 17.76 -0.49 -25.48
C TRP A 58 18.46 -1.73 -26.04
N HIS A 59 19.14 -2.46 -25.17
CA HIS A 59 19.85 -3.69 -25.52
C HIS A 59 18.86 -4.85 -25.73
N PHE A 60 17.86 -4.99 -24.86
CA PHE A 60 16.87 -6.07 -24.88
C PHE A 60 15.43 -5.52 -24.88
N PRO A 61 14.86 -5.20 -26.07
CA PRO A 61 13.54 -4.56 -26.15
C PRO A 61 12.39 -5.45 -25.64
N ALA A 62 12.58 -6.77 -25.58
CA ALA A 62 11.58 -7.68 -25.00
C ALA A 62 11.38 -7.44 -23.49
N TRP A 63 12.35 -6.81 -22.80
CA TRP A 63 12.20 -6.37 -21.41
C TRP A 63 10.97 -5.47 -21.20
N LEU A 64 10.68 -4.58 -22.16
CA LEU A 64 9.54 -3.66 -22.07
C LEU A 64 8.19 -4.40 -22.10
N LEU A 65 8.11 -5.58 -22.71
CA LEU A 65 6.89 -6.40 -22.68
C LEU A 65 6.72 -7.06 -21.31
N LEU A 66 7.82 -7.50 -20.69
CA LEU A 66 7.82 -8.06 -19.34
C LEU A 66 7.42 -6.98 -18.31
N GLU A 67 8.06 -5.81 -18.38
CA GLU A 67 7.74 -4.65 -17.54
C GLU A 67 6.26 -4.27 -17.66
N CYS A 68 5.75 -4.14 -18.90
CA CYS A 68 4.33 -3.89 -19.14
C CYS A 68 3.42 -4.93 -18.48
N THR A 69 3.77 -6.21 -18.57
CA THR A 69 2.96 -7.30 -18.02
C THR A 69 2.96 -7.25 -16.49
N LEU A 70 4.14 -7.06 -15.88
CA LEU A 70 4.29 -6.96 -14.43
C LEU A 70 3.53 -5.74 -13.90
N ASP A 71 3.70 -4.57 -14.51
CA ASP A 71 3.02 -3.34 -14.11
C ASP A 71 1.50 -3.46 -14.22
N ALA A 72 0.99 -4.08 -15.29
CA ALA A 72 -0.44 -4.32 -15.45
C ALA A 72 -0.99 -5.28 -14.37
N VAL A 73 -0.28 -6.38 -14.10
CA VAL A 73 -0.66 -7.34 -13.05
C VAL A 73 -0.67 -6.68 -11.67
N VAL A 74 0.36 -5.89 -11.35
CA VAL A 74 0.46 -5.14 -10.09
C VAL A 74 -0.66 -4.11 -9.98
N GLY A 75 -0.86 -3.29 -11.01
CA GLY A 75 -1.89 -2.24 -11.02
C GLY A 75 -3.30 -2.81 -10.86
N ILE A 76 -3.62 -3.89 -11.59
CA ILE A 76 -4.93 -4.55 -11.50
C ILE A 76 -5.08 -5.27 -10.15
N GLY A 77 -4.05 -5.98 -9.68
CA GLY A 77 -4.08 -6.74 -8.44
C GLY A 77 -4.15 -5.86 -7.18
N LEU A 78 -3.63 -4.64 -7.24
CA LEU A 78 -3.66 -3.71 -6.11
C LEU A 78 -5.07 -3.15 -5.84
N VAL A 79 -5.96 -3.12 -6.85
CA VAL A 79 -7.37 -2.69 -6.70
C VAL A 79 -8.15 -3.58 -5.72
N PRO A 80 -8.29 -4.92 -5.93
CA PRO A 80 -8.95 -5.78 -4.96
C PRO A 80 -8.18 -5.84 -3.64
N ALA A 81 -6.84 -5.73 -3.64
CA ALA A 81 -6.07 -5.69 -2.40
C ALA A 81 -6.44 -4.49 -1.52
N LEU A 82 -6.63 -3.30 -2.12
CA LEU A 82 -7.10 -2.12 -1.39
C LEU A 82 -8.53 -2.30 -0.87
N TYR A 83 -9.41 -2.93 -1.65
CA TYR A 83 -10.75 -3.26 -1.18
C TYR A 83 -10.71 -4.14 0.09
N TYR A 84 -9.96 -5.25 0.06
CA TYR A 84 -9.85 -6.14 1.22
C TYR A 84 -9.17 -5.46 2.42
N PHE A 85 -8.17 -4.61 2.18
CA PHE A 85 -7.54 -3.81 3.23
C PHE A 85 -8.56 -2.95 3.97
N PHE A 86 -9.40 -2.20 3.24
CA PHE A 86 -10.43 -1.38 3.85
C PHE A 86 -11.57 -2.18 4.45
N HIS A 87 -11.99 -3.26 3.79
CA HIS A 87 -13.04 -4.15 4.30
C HIS A 87 -12.69 -4.68 5.69
N HIS A 88 -11.51 -5.27 5.84
CA HIS A 88 -11.07 -5.79 7.13
C HIS A 88 -10.78 -4.69 8.15
N LEU A 89 -10.26 -3.52 7.75
CA LEU A 89 -10.11 -2.40 8.68
C LEU A 89 -11.45 -1.95 9.24
N LEU A 90 -12.46 -1.82 8.39
CA LEU A 90 -13.80 -1.43 8.80
C LEU A 90 -14.44 -2.49 9.71
N GLU A 91 -14.21 -3.78 9.47
CA GLU A 91 -14.62 -4.84 10.41
C GLU A 91 -13.98 -4.65 11.80
N VAL A 92 -12.68 -4.36 11.86
CA VAL A 92 -11.98 -4.11 13.12
C VAL A 92 -12.56 -2.87 13.84
N TYR A 93 -12.84 -1.80 13.11
CA TYR A 93 -13.45 -0.60 13.69
C TYR A 93 -14.91 -0.79 14.13
N ASN A 94 -15.65 -1.68 13.47
CA ASN A 94 -17.03 -2.00 13.86
C ASN A 94 -17.13 -3.01 15.02
N SER A 95 -16.01 -3.61 15.43
CA SER A 95 -15.96 -4.60 16.52
C SER A 95 -16.37 -4.01 17.88
N SER A 96 -16.90 -4.87 18.76
CA SER A 96 -17.22 -4.50 20.14
C SER A 96 -15.98 -4.01 20.90
N VAL A 97 -14.81 -4.61 20.63
CA VAL A 97 -13.53 -4.22 21.23
C VAL A 97 -13.21 -2.75 20.96
N CYS A 98 -13.45 -2.28 19.73
CA CYS A 98 -13.25 -0.88 19.39
C CYS A 98 -14.22 0.01 20.18
N LYS A 99 -15.52 -0.31 20.17
CA LYS A 99 -16.56 0.51 20.81
C LYS A 99 -16.38 0.62 22.32
N GLU A 100 -16.06 -0.49 22.99
CA GLU A 100 -15.77 -0.51 24.43
C GLU A 100 -14.52 0.33 24.76
N ARG A 101 -13.51 0.25 23.89
CA ARG A 101 -12.30 1.06 24.00
C ARG A 101 -12.62 2.54 23.86
N GLU A 102 -13.31 2.94 22.80
CA GLU A 102 -13.72 4.33 22.57
C GLU A 102 -14.51 4.87 23.78
N GLN A 103 -15.51 4.13 24.26
CA GLN A 103 -16.31 4.52 25.42
C GLN A 103 -15.47 4.68 26.69
N LEU A 104 -14.56 3.73 26.95
CA LEU A 104 -13.68 3.78 28.12
C LEU A 104 -12.78 5.02 28.08
N TYR A 105 -12.16 5.30 26.94
CA TYR A 105 -11.31 6.49 26.75
C TYR A 105 -12.12 7.80 26.80
N GLN A 106 -13.31 7.84 26.20
CA GLN A 106 -14.21 8.99 26.29
C GLN A 106 -14.66 9.28 27.73
N SER A 107 -14.87 8.25 28.55
CA SER A 107 -15.22 8.42 29.98
C SER A 107 -14.17 9.19 30.78
N LYS A 108 -12.92 9.23 30.29
CA LYS A 108 -11.79 9.99 30.88
C LYS A 108 -11.45 11.26 30.09
N GLY A 109 -12.29 11.66 29.13
CA GLY A 109 -12.14 12.89 28.33
C GLY A 109 -11.25 12.77 27.08
N TYR A 110 -10.81 11.57 26.70
CA TYR A 110 -10.00 11.39 25.49
C TYR A 110 -10.87 11.33 24.22
N GLN A 111 -10.49 12.12 23.22
CA GLN A 111 -11.15 12.16 21.91
C GLN A 111 -10.35 11.46 20.79
N GLY A 112 -9.13 10.99 21.08
CA GLY A 112 -8.21 10.42 20.07
C GLY A 112 -8.42 8.95 19.74
N PHE A 113 -9.34 8.25 20.44
CA PHE A 113 -9.49 6.79 20.35
C PHE A 113 -10.80 6.36 19.69
N ARG A 114 -11.25 7.13 18.71
CA ARG A 114 -12.51 6.90 18.01
C ARG A 114 -12.47 5.66 17.12
N CYS A 115 -13.62 5.02 16.94
CA CYS A 115 -13.79 3.92 16.00
C CYS A 115 -13.95 4.40 14.55
N SER A 116 -12.98 5.16 14.08
CA SER A 116 -12.91 5.66 12.70
C SER A 116 -11.53 5.48 12.12
N LEU A 117 -11.44 5.51 10.79
CA LEU A 117 -10.16 5.47 10.09
C LEU A 117 -9.24 6.59 10.60
N HIS A 118 -7.98 6.22 10.86
CA HIS A 118 -6.94 7.14 11.27
C HIS A 118 -6.16 7.65 10.06
N GLY A 119 -5.44 8.76 10.22
CA GLY A 119 -4.69 9.40 9.14
C GLY A 119 -3.71 8.46 8.42
N ALA A 120 -3.07 7.53 9.12
CA ALA A 120 -2.17 6.54 8.52
C ALA A 120 -2.89 5.59 7.56
N GLU A 121 -4.13 5.17 7.87
CA GLU A 121 -4.91 4.26 7.03
C GLU A 121 -5.48 4.98 5.81
N ILE A 122 -5.88 6.24 5.98
CA ILE A 122 -6.29 7.12 4.88
C ILE A 122 -5.11 7.34 3.93
N ALA A 123 -3.92 7.65 4.48
CA ALA A 123 -2.70 7.82 3.69
C ALA A 123 -2.33 6.54 2.95
N ALA A 124 -2.41 5.37 3.59
CA ALA A 124 -2.16 4.09 2.94
C ALA A 124 -3.11 3.86 1.75
N GLY A 125 -4.38 4.20 1.88
CA GLY A 125 -5.34 4.16 0.77
C GLY A 125 -4.98 5.09 -0.38
N LEU A 126 -4.67 6.35 -0.08
CA LEU A 126 -4.30 7.34 -1.10
C LEU A 126 -3.01 6.96 -1.83
N LEU A 127 -1.99 6.48 -1.11
CA LEU A 127 -0.75 5.98 -1.68
C LEU A 127 -0.99 4.75 -2.55
N GLY A 128 -1.85 3.83 -2.10
CA GLY A 128 -2.26 2.67 -2.88
C GLY A 128 -2.95 3.06 -4.20
N CYS A 129 -3.91 3.98 -4.15
CA CYS A 129 -4.57 4.49 -5.37
C CYS A 129 -3.58 5.17 -6.31
N THR A 130 -2.64 5.94 -5.76
CA THR A 130 -1.58 6.59 -6.55
C THR A 130 -0.67 5.55 -7.21
N ALA A 131 -0.32 4.48 -6.48
CA ALA A 131 0.47 3.37 -7.01
C ALA A 131 -0.26 2.64 -8.15
N VAL A 132 -1.56 2.34 -8.01
CA VAL A 132 -2.38 1.75 -9.08
C VAL A 132 -2.27 2.59 -10.36
N MET A 133 -2.50 3.90 -10.25
CA MET A 133 -2.41 4.80 -11.40
C MET A 133 -1.00 4.82 -12.00
N ALA A 134 0.03 4.88 -11.16
CA ALA A 134 1.42 4.92 -11.61
C ALA A 134 1.81 3.64 -12.39
N TYR A 135 1.46 2.45 -11.89
CA TYR A 135 1.75 1.20 -12.57
C TYR A 135 0.99 1.07 -13.90
N LEU A 136 -0.30 1.43 -13.95
CA LEU A 136 -1.05 1.38 -15.20
C LEU A 136 -0.51 2.36 -16.26
N LEU A 137 -0.08 3.55 -15.83
CA LEU A 137 0.59 4.51 -16.71
C LEU A 137 1.95 3.96 -17.19
N SER A 138 2.72 3.35 -16.28
CA SER A 138 4.00 2.70 -16.60
C SER A 138 3.83 1.61 -17.66
N ALA A 139 2.83 0.73 -17.50
CA ALA A 139 2.51 -0.29 -18.50
C ALA A 139 2.22 0.33 -19.89
N GLY A 140 1.42 1.40 -19.94
CA GLY A 140 1.14 2.13 -21.19
C GLY A 140 2.39 2.74 -21.83
N LEU A 141 3.28 3.31 -21.01
CA LEU A 141 4.56 3.86 -21.46
C LEU A 141 5.51 2.76 -21.97
N ALA A 142 5.55 1.59 -21.32
CA ALA A 142 6.35 0.45 -21.74
C ALA A 142 5.92 -0.06 -23.13
N VAL A 143 4.60 -0.14 -23.40
CA VAL A 143 4.06 -0.48 -24.74
C VAL A 143 4.49 0.56 -25.78
N LYS A 144 4.38 1.85 -25.45
CA LYS A 144 4.79 2.95 -26.35
C LYS A 144 6.31 2.92 -26.62
N GLY A 145 7.11 2.64 -25.59
CA GLY A 145 8.55 2.46 -25.68
C GLY A 145 8.92 1.30 -26.60
N TYR A 146 8.28 0.15 -26.41
CA TYR A 146 8.50 -1.03 -27.25
C TYR A 146 8.21 -0.75 -28.73
N ARG A 147 7.06 -0.12 -29.03
CA ARG A 147 6.69 0.26 -30.40
C ARG A 147 7.71 1.22 -31.01
N THR A 148 8.23 2.16 -30.24
CA THR A 148 9.24 3.12 -30.70
C THR A 148 10.56 2.42 -31.02
N VAL A 149 11.09 1.60 -30.10
CA VAL A 149 12.34 0.87 -30.31
C VAL A 149 12.25 -0.09 -31.50
N ARG A 150 11.13 -0.79 -31.66
CA ARG A 150 10.89 -1.68 -32.80
C ARG A 150 10.92 -0.91 -34.13
N LYS A 151 10.24 0.25 -34.21
CA LYS A 151 10.27 1.12 -35.40
C LYS A 151 11.68 1.63 -35.71
N LEU A 152 12.43 2.04 -34.69
CA LEU A 152 13.80 2.53 -34.86
C LEU A 152 14.77 1.44 -35.30
N LYS A 153 14.60 0.19 -34.85
CA LYS A 153 15.41 -0.96 -35.30
C LYS A 153 15.02 -1.49 -36.69
N GLN A 154 13.83 -1.18 -37.19
CA GLN A 154 13.40 -1.54 -38.56
C GLN A 154 13.89 -0.56 -39.63
N LYS A 155 14.08 0.73 -39.28
CA LYS A 155 14.58 1.77 -40.19
C LYS A 155 16.09 1.78 -40.57
N PRO A 156 17.05 1.14 -39.88
CA PRO A 156 18.47 1.29 -40.20
C PRO A 156 18.92 0.44 -41.40
N VAL A 157 18.06 -0.40 -41.98
CA VAL A 157 18.42 -1.28 -43.12
C VAL A 157 18.13 -0.64 -44.49
N GLN A 158 17.31 0.41 -44.59
CA GLN A 158 16.91 1.01 -45.88
C GLN A 158 17.71 2.25 -46.32
N VAL A 159 18.87 2.53 -45.72
CA VAL A 159 19.68 3.74 -46.03
C VAL A 159 21.03 3.36 -46.69
N TYR A 160 21.17 2.14 -47.21
CA TYR A 160 22.39 1.66 -47.88
C TYR A 160 22.12 1.03 -49.26
N GLU A 161 21.13 1.52 -50.00
CA GLU A 161 20.99 1.27 -51.45
C GLU A 161 20.92 2.59 -52.22
#